data_AF-A0A816ELH9-F1
#
_entry.id   AF-A0A816ELH9-F1
#
_cell.length_a   1.000
_cell.length_b   1.000
_cell.length_c   1.000
_cell.angle_alpha   90.00
_cell.angle_beta   90.00
_cell.angle_gamma   90.00
#
_symmetry.space_group_name_H-M   'P 1'
#
loop_
_entity.id
_entity.type
_entity.pdbx_description
1 polymer ?
#
loop_
_entity_poly.entity_id
_entity_poly.type
_entity_poly.pdbx_seq_one_letter_code
_entity_poly.pdbx_strand_id
1 'polypeptide(L)'
;MNTSNATAIAYAAKSVSTYIAFYGYYCLSTVILGTTLNLLTLFVLCRSTFRNAQGRPTIHYMRTIAVIDFLGVYGWNVDGYLSAIHGFSLTYSYSVASCKFSFFFNFWTLQTSAWFQTHGSIDGKLSRLLLLAS
;
A
#
# COMPACT_ATOMS: atom_id res chain seq x y z
N MET A 1 -24.75 -5.38 -40.24
CA MET A 1 -24.37 -4.56 -39.06
C MET A 1 -24.16 -3.13 -39.51
N ASN A 2 -24.78 -2.16 -38.87
CA ASN A 2 -24.66 -0.74 -39.23
C ASN A 2 -23.26 -0.21 -38.91
N THR A 3 -22.62 0.50 -39.84
CA THR A 3 -21.26 1.05 -39.71
C THR A 3 -21.11 2.00 -38.52
N SER A 4 -22.17 2.70 -38.12
CA SER A 4 -22.22 3.55 -36.91
C SER A 4 -22.11 2.76 -35.60
N ASN A 5 -22.65 1.54 -35.54
CA ASN A 5 -22.52 0.69 -34.35
C ASN A 5 -21.11 0.12 -34.25
N ALA A 6 -20.49 -0.24 -35.37
CA ALA A 6 -19.12 -0.77 -35.40
C ALA A 6 -18.09 0.28 -34.92
N THR A 7 -18.25 1.55 -35.32
CA THR A 7 -17.38 2.63 -34.86
C THR A 7 -17.56 2.92 -33.37
N ALA A 8 -18.80 3.00 -32.87
CA ALA A 8 -19.07 3.22 -31.45
C ALA A 8 -18.45 2.12 -30.56
N ILE A 9 -18.56 0.85 -30.97
CA ILE A 9 -17.94 -0.29 -30.27
C ILE A 9 -16.41 -0.16 -30.27
N ALA A 10 -15.81 0.21 -31.41
CA ALA A 10 -14.36 0.39 -31.50
C ALA A 10 -13.84 1.51 -30.59
N TYR A 11 -14.55 2.64 -30.50
CA TYR A 11 -14.19 3.73 -29.59
C TYR A 11 -14.31 3.31 -28.11
N ALA A 12 -15.36 2.59 -27.73
CA ALA A 12 -15.53 2.07 -26.38
C ALA A 12 -14.44 1.05 -26.01
N ALA A 13 -14.08 0.14 -26.92
CA ALA A 13 -13.00 -0.81 -26.69
C ALA A 13 -11.65 -0.10 -26.49
N LYS A 14 -11.38 0.94 -27.28
CA LYS A 14 -10.15 1.75 -27.16
C LYS A 14 -10.07 2.51 -25.84
N SER A 15 -11.18 3.13 -25.39
CA SER A 15 -11.21 3.85 -24.12
C SER A 15 -11.01 2.91 -22.93
N VAL A 16 -11.65 1.74 -22.94
CA VAL A 16 -11.46 0.70 -21.92
C VAL A 16 -10.01 0.22 -21.88
N SER A 17 -9.40 -0.08 -23.03
CA SER A 17 -7.99 -0.48 -23.10
C SER A 17 -7.04 0.59 -22.54
N THR A 18 -7.32 1.87 -22.83
CA THR A 18 -6.50 2.99 -22.34
C THR A 18 -6.60 3.12 -20.82
N TYR A 19 -7.82 2.98 -20.27
CA TYR A 19 -8.06 2.99 -18.84
C TYR A 19 -7.35 1.83 -18.12
N ILE A 20 -7.44 0.61 -18.67
CA ILE A 20 -6.77 -0.57 -18.11
C ILE A 20 -5.26 -0.36 -18.07
N ALA A 21 -4.67 0.12 -19.16
CA ALA A 21 -3.23 0.41 -19.21
C ALA A 21 -2.83 1.48 -18.18
N PHE A 22 -3.59 2.59 -18.09
CA PHE A 22 -3.35 3.62 -17.09
C PHE A 22 -3.41 3.08 -15.66
N TYR A 23 -4.44 2.30 -15.34
CA TYR A 23 -4.59 1.65 -14.03
C TYR A 23 -3.41 0.72 -13.71
N GLY A 24 -2.97 -0.09 -14.68
CA GLY A 24 -1.82 -0.97 -14.51
C GLY A 24 -0.52 -0.21 -14.20
N TYR A 25 -0.19 0.83 -14.97
CA TYR A 25 1.00 1.64 -14.73
C TYR A 25 0.92 2.48 -13.45
N TYR A 26 -0.28 2.94 -13.09
CA TYR A 26 -0.51 3.58 -11.79
C TYR A 26 -0.17 2.62 -10.65
N CYS A 27 -0.70 1.39 -10.70
CA CYS A 27 -0.42 0.37 -9.69
C CYS A 27 1.09 0.07 -9.60
N LEU A 28 1.77 -0.10 -10.74
CA LEU A 28 3.22 -0.31 -10.78
C LEU A 28 4.00 0.86 -10.14
N SER A 29 3.62 2.09 -10.48
CA SER A 29 4.26 3.30 -9.92
C SER A 29 4.08 3.37 -8.41
N THR A 30 2.89 3.04 -7.91
CA THR A 30 2.60 2.97 -6.47
C THR A 30 3.48 1.92 -5.79
N VAL A 31 3.66 0.73 -6.38
CA VAL A 31 4.57 -0.30 -5.85
C VAL A 31 6.01 0.22 -5.79
N ILE A 32 6.53 0.79 -6.88
CA ILE A 32 7.91 1.29 -6.93
C ILE A 32 8.15 2.39 -5.89
N LEU A 33 7.28 3.40 -5.87
CA LEU A 33 7.40 4.54 -4.95
C LEU A 33 7.19 4.12 -3.51
N GLY A 34 6.12 3.36 -3.23
CA GLY A 34 5.80 2.88 -1.89
C GLY A 34 6.89 1.98 -1.32
N THR A 35 7.44 1.08 -2.13
CA THR A 35 8.58 0.23 -1.73
C THR A 35 9.80 1.09 -1.40
N THR A 36 10.18 2.00 -2.31
CA THR A 36 11.39 2.81 -2.16
C THR A 36 11.31 3.72 -0.93
N LEU A 37 10.18 4.40 -0.74
CA LEU A 37 9.97 5.33 0.37
C LEU A 37 9.87 4.60 1.72
N ASN A 38 9.21 3.44 1.79
CA ASN A 38 9.14 2.66 3.02
C ASN A 38 10.49 2.04 3.41
N LEU A 39 11.25 1.53 2.43
CA LEU A 39 12.62 1.05 2.67
C LEU A 39 13.56 2.17 3.12
N LEU A 40 13.47 3.36 2.51
CA LEU A 40 14.23 4.52 2.94
C LEU A 40 13.87 4.91 4.37
N THR A 41 12.58 4.91 4.71
CA THR A 41 12.08 5.16 6.07
C THR A 41 12.66 4.18 7.07
N LEU A 42 12.65 2.88 6.76
CA LEU A 42 13.26 1.85 7.60
C LEU A 42 14.77 2.05 7.74
N PHE A 43 15.47 2.35 6.65
CA PHE A 43 16.92 2.58 6.68
C PHE A 43 17.28 3.77 7.59
N VAL A 44 16.55 4.87 7.49
CA VAL A 44 16.75 6.05 8.36
C VAL A 44 16.44 5.70 9.81
N LEU A 45 15.31 5.05 10.09
CA LEU A 45 14.87 4.70 11.44
C LEU A 45 15.76 3.64 12.10
N CYS A 46 16.46 2.80 11.34
CA CYS A 46 17.38 1.78 11.86
C CYS A 46 18.79 2.33 12.15
N ARG A 47 19.11 3.56 11.74
CA ARG A 47 20.42 4.17 12.00
C ARG A 47 20.68 4.31 13.50
N SER A 48 21.94 4.18 13.91
CA SER A 48 22.38 4.17 15.32
C SER A 48 21.89 5.37 16.14
N THR A 49 21.75 6.54 15.52
CA THR A 49 21.19 7.77 16.10
C THR A 49 19.77 7.59 16.65
N PHE A 50 18.97 6.69 16.05
CA PHE A 50 17.60 6.38 16.44
C PHE A 50 17.50 5.03 17.19
N ARG A 51 18.64 4.42 17.54
CA ARG A 51 18.69 3.10 18.19
C ARG A 51 18.41 3.17 19.69
N ASN A 52 18.58 4.33 20.33
CA ASN A 52 18.21 4.59 21.73
C ASN A 52 16.69 4.76 21.90
N ALA A 53 15.92 3.75 21.45
CA ALA A 53 14.46 3.77 21.41
C ALA A 53 13.81 3.49 22.78
N GLN A 54 14.59 3.12 23.81
CA GLN A 54 14.07 2.86 25.16
C GLN A 54 13.34 4.07 25.79
N GLY A 55 13.62 5.31 25.34
CA GLY A 55 12.90 6.51 25.78
C GLY A 55 11.88 7.06 24.77
N ARG A 56 11.65 6.39 23.62
CA ARG A 56 10.84 6.93 22.51
C ARG A 56 10.01 5.81 21.85
N PRO A 57 8.89 5.37 22.47
CA PRO A 57 8.02 4.32 21.94
C PRO A 57 7.52 4.61 20.51
N THR A 58 7.36 5.90 20.17
CA THR A 58 6.98 6.37 18.83
C THR A 58 7.87 5.82 17.70
N ILE A 59 9.17 5.60 17.94
CA ILE A 59 10.09 5.06 16.91
C ILE A 59 9.75 3.60 16.58
N HIS A 60 9.29 2.81 17.56
CA HIS A 60 8.85 1.44 17.32
C HIS A 60 7.56 1.40 16.48
N TYR A 61 6.64 2.31 16.75
CA TYR A 61 5.43 2.46 15.94
C TYR A 61 5.77 2.86 14.51
N MET A 62 6.64 3.85 14.29
CA MET A 62 7.05 4.27 12.94
C MET A 62 7.73 3.17 12.14
N ARG A 63 8.59 2.35 12.77
CA ARG A 63 9.20 1.19 12.11
C ARG A 63 8.15 0.15 11.73
N THR A 64 7.21 -0.11 12.62
CA THR A 64 6.14 -1.09 12.37
C THR A 64 5.21 -0.64 11.24
N ILE A 65 4.84 0.65 11.22
CA ILE A 65 4.09 1.26 10.11
C ILE A 65 4.85 1.09 8.80
N ALA A 66 6.14 1.41 8.74
CA ALA A 66 6.90 1.32 7.50
C ALA A 66 7.00 -0.12 6.96
N VAL A 67 7.09 -1.14 7.82
CA VAL A 67 7.02 -2.55 7.41
C VAL A 67 5.62 -2.92 6.89
N ILE A 68 4.57 -2.48 7.59
CA ILE A 68 3.19 -2.78 7.21
C ILE A 68 2.82 -2.08 5.92
N ASP A 69 3.19 -0.82 5.75
CA ASP A 69 2.96 -0.05 4.54
C ASP A 69 3.72 -0.67 3.38
N PHE A 70 5.00 -1.05 3.56
CA PHE A 70 5.77 -1.80 2.57
C PHE A 70 5.02 -3.05 2.11
N LEU A 71 4.55 -3.87 3.05
CA LEU A 71 3.81 -5.09 2.76
C LEU A 71 2.45 -4.80 2.09
N GLY A 72 1.75 -3.75 2.51
CA GLY A 72 0.45 -3.34 1.97
C GLY A 72 0.53 -2.92 0.50
N VAL A 73 1.66 -2.35 0.05
CA VAL A 73 1.80 -1.96 -1.36
C VAL A 73 1.79 -3.17 -2.30
N TYR A 74 2.27 -4.34 -1.86
CA TYR A 74 2.38 -5.55 -2.69
C TYR A 74 1.06 -6.31 -2.88
N GLY A 75 0.03 -6.04 -2.07
CA GLY A 75 -1.24 -6.74 -2.17
C GLY A 75 -2.00 -6.39 -3.44
N TRP A 76 -2.88 -5.41 -3.36
CA TRP A 76 -3.76 -5.02 -4.47
C TRP A 76 -3.02 -4.47 -5.70
N ASN A 77 -1.93 -3.73 -5.51
CA ASN A 77 -1.27 -3.05 -6.63
C ASN A 77 -0.49 -4.01 -7.55
N VAL A 78 0.16 -5.04 -7.01
CA VAL A 78 0.88 -6.01 -7.85
C VAL A 78 -0.11 -6.84 -8.66
N ASP A 79 -1.19 -7.30 -8.02
CA ASP A 79 -2.25 -8.03 -8.71
C ASP A 79 -2.95 -7.16 -9.78
N GLY A 80 -3.19 -5.87 -9.47
CA GLY A 80 -3.75 -4.90 -10.41
C GLY A 80 -2.86 -4.67 -11.63
N TYR A 81 -1.54 -4.53 -11.45
CA TYR A 81 -0.59 -4.40 -12.55
C TYR A 81 -0.54 -5.66 -13.42
N LEU A 82 -0.43 -6.84 -12.81
CA LEU A 82 -0.34 -8.11 -13.55
C LEU A 82 -1.62 -8.40 -14.32
N SER A 83 -2.78 -8.16 -13.71
CA SER A 83 -4.07 -8.36 -14.35
C SER A 83 -4.26 -7.38 -15.52
N ALA A 84 -3.92 -6.11 -15.33
CA ALA A 84 -4.13 -5.07 -16.35
C ALA A 84 -3.15 -5.15 -17.53
N ILE A 85 -1.89 -5.50 -17.29
CA ILE A 85 -0.83 -5.44 -18.32
C ILE A 85 -0.50 -6.83 -18.87
N HIS A 86 -0.48 -7.85 -18.03
CA HIS A 86 -0.08 -9.21 -18.41
C HIS A 86 -1.27 -10.17 -18.54
N GLY A 87 -2.49 -9.73 -18.18
CA GLY A 87 -3.72 -10.51 -18.38
C GLY A 87 -3.91 -11.67 -17.40
N PHE A 88 -3.12 -11.75 -16.32
CA PHE A 88 -3.27 -12.78 -15.29
C PHE A 88 -3.28 -12.17 -13.89
N SER A 89 -4.05 -12.78 -12.99
CA SER A 89 -4.13 -12.37 -11.59
C SER A 89 -3.48 -13.41 -10.67
N LEU A 90 -2.65 -12.95 -9.74
CA LEU A 90 -2.08 -13.78 -8.68
C LEU A 90 -3.17 -14.32 -7.76
N THR A 91 -4.20 -13.52 -7.51
CA THR A 91 -5.31 -13.84 -6.61
C THR A 91 -6.17 -14.99 -7.14
N TYR A 92 -6.43 -15.01 -8.45
CA TYR A 92 -7.31 -16.02 -9.08
C TYR A 92 -6.57 -17.25 -9.61
N SER A 93 -5.26 -17.15 -9.92
CA SER A 93 -4.55 -18.21 -10.66
C SER A 93 -3.87 -19.26 -9.77
N TYR A 94 -3.60 -18.98 -8.49
CA TYR A 94 -2.73 -19.84 -7.66
C TYR A 94 -3.49 -20.77 -6.71
N SER A 95 -4.39 -20.27 -5.84
CA SER A 95 -5.25 -21.11 -4.98
C SER A 95 -6.32 -20.31 -4.22
N VAL A 96 -7.38 -20.99 -3.75
CA VAL A 96 -8.40 -20.40 -2.84
C VAL A 96 -7.76 -19.92 -1.53
N ALA A 97 -6.72 -20.60 -1.04
CA ALA A 97 -6.01 -20.21 0.17
C ALA A 97 -5.24 -18.88 -0.03
N SER A 98 -4.56 -18.72 -1.17
CA SER A 98 -3.85 -17.50 -1.56
C SER A 98 -4.82 -16.32 -1.68
N CYS A 99 -6.00 -16.53 -2.27
CA CYS A 99 -7.05 -15.51 -2.35
C CYS A 99 -7.51 -15.04 -0.96
N LYS A 100 -7.83 -15.98 -0.05
CA LYS A 100 -8.23 -15.66 1.33
C LYS A 100 -7.13 -14.93 2.08
N PHE A 101 -5.89 -15.38 1.92
CA PHE A 101 -4.72 -14.75 2.53
C PHE A 101 -4.55 -13.31 2.02
N SER A 102 -4.59 -13.09 0.71
CA SER A 102 -4.47 -11.75 0.12
C SER A 102 -5.58 -10.79 0.58
N PHE A 103 -6.83 -11.26 0.67
CA PHE A 103 -7.94 -10.45 1.21
C PHE A 103 -7.73 -10.08 2.67
N PHE A 104 -7.40 -11.08 3.51
CA PHE A 104 -7.09 -10.85 4.91
C PHE A 104 -5.94 -9.86 5.07
N PHE A 105 -4.87 -10.07 4.30
CA PHE A 105 -3.66 -9.28 4.39
C PHE A 105 -3.89 -7.82 3.99
N ASN A 106 -4.57 -7.55 2.87
CA ASN A 106 -4.92 -6.18 2.47
C ASN A 106 -5.79 -5.46 3.50
N PHE A 107 -6.80 -6.15 4.05
CA PHE A 107 -7.64 -5.58 5.10
C PHE A 107 -6.83 -5.31 6.37
N TRP A 108 -6.02 -6.28 6.78
CA TRP A 108 -5.17 -6.19 7.97
C TRP A 108 -4.16 -5.05 7.86
N THR A 109 -3.48 -4.88 6.72
CA THR A 109 -2.49 -3.81 6.53
C THR A 109 -3.12 -2.42 6.61
N LEU A 110 -4.31 -2.23 6.04
CA LEU A 110 -5.02 -0.94 6.12
C LEU A 110 -5.47 -0.63 7.55
N GLN A 111 -6.04 -1.61 8.25
CA GLN A 111 -6.50 -1.43 9.62
C GLN A 111 -5.32 -1.18 10.55
N THR A 112 -4.27 -2.00 10.48
CA THR A 112 -3.10 -1.83 11.35
C THR A 112 -2.41 -0.48 11.13
N SER A 113 -2.27 -0.01 9.89
CA SER A 113 -1.71 1.33 9.60
C SER A 113 -2.55 2.43 10.26
N ALA A 114 -3.88 2.38 10.17
CA ALA A 114 -4.76 3.34 10.83
C ALA A 114 -4.64 3.29 12.37
N TRP A 115 -4.60 2.10 12.96
CA TRP A 115 -4.42 1.92 14.41
C TRP A 115 -3.08 2.47 14.90
N PHE A 116 -1.98 2.28 14.16
CA PHE A 116 -0.69 2.84 14.55
C PHE A 116 -0.63 4.36 14.44
N GLN A 117 -1.33 4.97 13.48
CA GLN A 117 -1.45 6.42 13.37
C GLN A 117 -2.22 7.04 14.55
N THR A 118 -3.29 6.38 15.02
CA THR A 118 -4.03 6.85 16.21
C THR A 118 -3.21 6.72 17.48
N HIS A 119 -2.50 5.61 17.68
CA HIS A 119 -1.65 5.40 18.85
C HIS A 119 -0.46 6.37 18.87
N GLY A 120 0.18 6.62 17.73
CA GLY A 120 1.25 7.62 17.64
C GLY A 120 0.78 9.04 17.98
N SER A 121 -0.46 9.39 17.58
CA SER A 121 -1.05 10.70 17.90
C SER A 121 -1.36 10.85 19.39
N ILE A 122 -1.82 9.78 20.03
CA ILE A 122 -2.09 9.74 21.48
C ILE A 122 -0.77 9.90 22.26
N ASP A 123 0.26 9.13 21.91
CA ASP A 123 1.59 9.22 22.53
C ASP A 123 2.16 10.64 22.43
N GLY A 124 2.09 11.25 21.25
CA GLY A 124 2.55 12.62 21.03
C GLY A 124 1.75 13.68 21.80
N LYS A 125 0.47 13.43 22.09
CA LYS A 125 -0.36 14.32 22.91
C LYS A 125 -0.07 14.15 24.40
N LEU A 126 0.05 12.91 24.87
CA LEU A 126 0.35 12.58 26.26
C LEU A 126 1.72 13.08 26.69
N SER A 127 2.75 12.92 25.84
CA SER A 127 4.10 13.40 26.14
C SER A 127 4.16 14.93 26.26
N ARG A 128 3.35 15.67 25.50
CA ARG A 128 3.26 17.14 25.60
C ARG A 128 2.50 17.59 26.85
N LEU A 129 1.46 16.88 27.24
CA LEU A 129 0.72 17.17 28.48
C LEU A 129 1.58 16.96 29.73
N LEU A 130 2.39 15.90 29.75
CA LEU A 130 3.31 15.63 30.86
C LEU A 130 4.39 16.72 31.00
N LEU A 131 4.92 17.24 29.88
CA LEU A 131 5.90 18.34 29.90
C LEU A 131 5.32 19.69 30.32
N LEU A 132 4.01 19.93 30.14
CA LEU A 132 3.33 21.13 30.62
C LEU A 132 2.91 21.03 32.09
N ALA A 133 2.88 19.82 32.64
CA ALA A 133 2.51 19.54 34.02
C ALA A 133 3.71 19.40 34.98
N SER A 134 4.94 19.42 34.46
CA SER A 134 6.22 19.35 35.18
C SER A 134 6.94 20.70 35.15
#